data_AF-D0TKJ5-F1
#
_entry.id   AF-D0TKJ5-F1
#
_cell.length_a   1.000
_cell.length_b   1.000
_cell.length_c   1.000
_cell.angle_alpha   90.00
_cell.angle_beta   90.00
_cell.angle_gamma   90.00
#
_symmetry.space_group_name_H-M   'P 1'
#
loop_
_entity.id
_entity.type
_entity.pdbx_description
1 polymer ?
#
loop_
_entity_poly.entity_id
_entity_poly.type
_entity_poly.pdbx_seq_one_letter_code
_entity_poly.pdbx_strand_id
1 'polypeptide(L)'
;RSRSQFQRLREERTASTLAYHANWKAYFGYIADCLKRYTSQRDKQKGELFVHGFTLAMTAQNRFYRPISEQDTQAGYVDIFLCPLLDIYSGMKHSYIVELKYAKYKDPESRVEELRLEGITQANRYAETETVKNAVDATQLHKIVVVYKGMDMPVCEEI
;
A
#
# COMPACT_ATOMS: atom_id res chain seq x y z
N ARG A 1 8.25 27.88 -1.69
CA ARG A 1 6.77 27.85 -1.79
C ARG A 1 6.25 27.02 -2.98
N SER A 2 6.98 26.84 -4.10
CA SER A 2 6.49 26.06 -5.26
C SER A 2 6.53 24.53 -5.08
N ARG A 3 7.61 23.96 -4.50
CA ARG A 3 7.79 22.50 -4.39
C ARG A 3 6.72 21.77 -3.55
N SER A 4 6.23 22.38 -2.49
CA SER A 4 5.17 21.78 -1.64
C SER A 4 3.82 21.72 -2.35
N GLN A 5 3.54 22.70 -3.22
CA GLN A 5 2.31 22.76 -4.00
C GLN A 5 2.29 21.68 -5.09
N PHE A 6 3.43 21.49 -5.80
CA PHE A 6 3.58 20.41 -6.77
C PHE A 6 3.41 19.03 -6.15
N GLN A 7 3.92 18.83 -4.93
CA GLN A 7 3.81 17.54 -4.26
C GLN A 7 2.37 17.22 -3.86
N ARG A 8 1.64 18.20 -3.31
CA ARG A 8 0.22 18.06 -2.99
C ARG A 8 -0.61 17.74 -4.24
N LEU A 9 -0.36 18.43 -5.36
CA LEU A 9 -1.04 18.15 -6.62
C LEU A 9 -0.73 16.74 -7.13
N ARG A 10 0.52 16.26 -7.00
CA ARG A 10 0.89 14.89 -7.36
C ARG A 10 0.16 13.88 -6.49
N GLU A 11 0.15 14.09 -5.18
CA GLU A 11 -0.56 13.26 -4.20
C GLU A 11 -2.05 13.15 -4.53
N GLU A 12 -2.75 14.29 -4.62
CA GLU A 12 -4.17 14.36 -4.94
C GLU A 12 -4.49 13.66 -6.27
N ARG A 13 -3.67 13.90 -7.30
CA ARG A 13 -3.81 13.25 -8.60
C ARG A 13 -3.68 11.74 -8.48
N THR A 14 -2.61 11.25 -7.83
CA THR A 14 -2.39 9.81 -7.68
C THR A 14 -3.48 9.14 -6.84
N ALA A 15 -3.95 9.80 -5.77
CA ALA A 15 -5.05 9.31 -4.94
C ALA A 15 -6.36 9.22 -5.73
N SER A 16 -6.68 10.22 -6.54
CA SER A 16 -7.87 10.21 -7.40
C SER A 16 -7.77 9.12 -8.48
N THR A 17 -6.61 8.96 -9.12
CA THR A 17 -6.44 7.93 -10.15
C THR A 17 -6.44 6.51 -9.58
N LEU A 18 -5.99 6.33 -8.33
CA LEU A 18 -6.17 5.08 -7.59
C LEU A 18 -7.67 4.79 -7.40
N ALA A 19 -8.44 5.80 -6.99
CA ALA A 19 -9.86 5.64 -6.65
C ALA A 19 -10.79 5.32 -7.83
N TYR A 20 -10.53 5.92 -9.00
CA TYR A 20 -11.45 5.88 -10.14
C TYR A 20 -10.91 5.13 -11.36
N HIS A 21 -9.61 4.81 -11.41
CA HIS A 21 -8.95 4.27 -12.61
C HIS A 21 -7.97 3.12 -12.32
N ALA A 22 -8.02 2.50 -11.15
CA ALA A 22 -7.13 1.41 -10.74
C ALA A 22 -5.62 1.73 -10.87
N ASN A 23 -5.20 3.01 -10.83
CA ASN A 23 -3.80 3.37 -11.09
C ASN A 23 -2.90 3.20 -9.84
N TRP A 24 -2.92 1.99 -9.28
CA TRP A 24 -2.18 1.60 -8.09
C TRP A 24 -0.67 1.76 -8.25
N LYS A 25 -0.14 1.45 -9.44
CA LYS A 25 1.31 1.52 -9.70
C LYS A 25 1.85 2.93 -9.55
N ALA A 26 1.13 3.93 -10.06
CA ALA A 26 1.52 5.33 -9.92
C ALA A 26 1.42 5.81 -8.46
N TYR A 27 0.43 5.31 -7.72
CA TYR A 27 0.20 5.67 -6.32
C TYR A 27 1.30 5.10 -5.40
N PHE A 28 1.57 3.80 -5.45
CA PHE A 28 2.64 3.19 -4.65
C PHE A 28 4.03 3.65 -5.11
N GLY A 29 4.23 3.92 -6.40
CA GLY A 29 5.43 4.60 -6.88
C GLY A 29 5.63 5.99 -6.28
N TYR A 30 4.55 6.77 -6.11
CA TYR A 30 4.61 8.05 -5.40
C TYR A 30 4.99 7.88 -3.91
N ILE A 31 4.43 6.86 -3.24
CA ILE A 31 4.78 6.55 -1.84
C ILE A 31 6.26 6.17 -1.74
N ALA A 32 6.77 5.30 -2.62
CA ALA A 32 8.18 4.91 -2.65
C ALA A 32 9.12 6.10 -2.90
N ASP A 33 8.76 7.01 -3.82
CA ASP A 33 9.50 8.26 -4.03
C ASP A 33 9.54 9.13 -2.76
N CYS A 34 8.42 9.21 -2.04
CA CYS A 34 8.35 9.95 -0.78
C CYS A 34 9.20 9.28 0.30
N LEU A 35 9.12 7.96 0.43
CA LEU A 35 9.95 7.18 1.35
C LEU A 35 11.43 7.46 1.12
N LYS A 36 11.91 7.35 -0.12
CA LYS A 36 13.31 7.65 -0.49
C LYS A 36 13.72 9.10 -0.19
N ARG A 37 12.80 10.05 -0.38
CA ARG A 37 13.07 11.48 -0.17
C ARG A 37 13.13 11.86 1.31
N TYR A 38 12.26 11.28 2.13
CA TYR A 38 12.10 11.64 3.54
C TYR A 38 12.90 10.74 4.48
N THR A 39 13.53 9.69 3.97
CA THR A 39 14.42 8.83 4.76
C THR A 39 15.79 9.46 4.94
N SER A 40 16.14 9.78 6.18
CA SER A 40 17.52 10.12 6.54
C SER A 40 18.40 8.86 6.57
N GLN A 41 19.72 9.02 6.59
CA GLN A 41 20.64 7.88 6.79
C GLN A 41 20.36 7.09 8.08
N ARG A 42 19.81 7.74 9.12
CA ARG A 42 19.37 7.06 10.36
C ARG A 42 18.10 6.25 10.16
N ASP A 43 17.17 6.71 9.32
CA ASP A 43 15.93 5.99 9.02
C ASP A 43 16.18 4.72 8.20
N LYS A 44 17.27 4.67 7.41
CA LYS A 44 17.70 3.45 6.69
C LYS A 44 18.00 2.26 7.60
N GLN A 45 18.20 2.49 8.91
CA GLN A 45 18.39 1.44 9.90
C GLN A 45 17.09 1.01 10.59
N LYS A 46 15.98 1.73 10.41
CA LYS A 46 14.70 1.44 11.10
C LYS A 46 13.95 0.22 10.54
N GLY A 47 14.35 -0.28 9.37
CA GLY A 47 13.90 -1.56 8.84
C GLY A 47 12.41 -1.61 8.46
N GLU A 48 11.83 -2.79 8.55
CA GLU A 48 10.46 -3.14 8.15
C GLU A 48 9.39 -2.24 8.77
N LEU A 49 9.39 -2.10 10.12
CA LEU A 49 8.38 -1.33 10.85
C LEU A 49 8.25 0.11 10.35
N PHE A 50 9.37 0.74 9.99
CA PHE A 50 9.35 2.09 9.47
C PHE A 50 8.78 2.16 8.05
N VAL A 51 9.14 1.22 7.17
CA VAL A 51 8.64 1.19 5.79
C VAL A 51 7.15 0.89 5.74
N HIS A 52 6.68 -0.07 6.54
CA HIS A 52 5.28 -0.42 6.64
C HIS A 52 4.49 0.73 7.26
N GLY A 53 4.96 1.29 8.39
CA GLY A 53 4.32 2.42 9.06
C GLY A 53 4.28 3.68 8.18
N PHE A 54 5.33 3.98 7.41
CA PHE A 54 5.34 5.09 6.46
C PHE A 54 4.31 4.87 5.34
N THR A 55 4.26 3.66 4.78
CA THR A 55 3.28 3.32 3.73
C THR A 55 1.86 3.45 4.25
N LEU A 56 1.57 2.94 5.46
CA LEU A 56 0.28 3.10 6.13
C LEU A 56 -0.07 4.57 6.40
N ALA A 57 0.89 5.38 6.85
CA ALA A 57 0.66 6.81 7.08
C ALA A 57 0.33 7.55 5.77
N MET A 58 0.99 7.20 4.66
CA MET A 58 0.68 7.78 3.35
C MET A 58 -0.68 7.32 2.82
N THR A 59 -1.08 6.07 3.03
CA THR A 59 -2.42 5.59 2.67
C THR A 59 -3.52 6.22 3.53
N ALA A 60 -3.26 6.50 4.81
CA ALA A 60 -4.18 7.21 5.69
C ALA A 60 -4.45 8.67 5.30
N GLN A 61 -3.56 9.29 4.51
CA GLN A 61 -3.79 10.63 3.95
C GLN A 61 -4.71 10.60 2.71
N ASN A 62 -4.95 9.42 2.13
CA ASN A 62 -5.83 9.29 0.98
C ASN A 62 -7.30 9.39 1.39
N ARG A 63 -7.90 10.56 1.13
CA ARG A 63 -9.29 10.85 1.50
C ARG A 63 -10.35 9.91 0.92
N PHE A 64 -10.04 9.10 -0.10
CA PHE A 64 -10.99 8.19 -0.75
C PHE A 64 -11.15 6.86 0.01
N TYR A 65 -10.19 6.53 0.88
CA TYR A 65 -10.12 5.24 1.55
C TYR A 65 -10.02 5.42 3.06
N ARG A 66 -10.59 4.46 3.79
CA ARG A 66 -10.26 4.21 5.18
C ARG A 66 -9.28 3.03 5.22
N PRO A 67 -8.00 3.22 5.54
CA PRO A 67 -7.10 2.09 5.73
C PRO A 67 -7.51 1.30 6.98
N ILE A 68 -7.47 -0.02 6.87
CA ILE A 68 -7.63 -0.97 7.96
C ILE A 68 -6.34 -1.78 7.98
N SER A 69 -5.59 -1.77 9.08
CA SER A 69 -4.32 -2.47 9.18
C SER A 69 -4.40 -3.71 10.07
N GLU A 70 -3.40 -4.60 9.99
CA GLU A 70 -3.32 -5.79 10.83
C GLU A 70 -3.47 -5.45 12.33
N GLN A 71 -2.81 -4.39 12.80
CA GLN A 71 -2.84 -3.95 14.20
C GLN A 71 -4.25 -3.55 14.68
N ASP A 72 -5.12 -3.16 13.75
CA ASP A 72 -6.51 -2.78 14.04
C ASP A 72 -7.44 -4.00 14.10
N THR A 73 -6.94 -5.19 13.74
CA THR A 73 -7.72 -6.42 13.67
C THR A 73 -7.15 -7.50 14.60
N GLN A 74 -8.00 -8.14 15.42
CA GLN A 74 -7.58 -9.33 16.19
C GLN A 74 -7.38 -10.58 15.30
N ALA A 75 -7.56 -10.43 13.99
CA ALA A 75 -7.54 -11.52 13.02
C ALA A 75 -6.16 -11.72 12.36
N GLY A 76 -5.26 -10.72 12.28
CA GLY A 76 -3.85 -10.96 11.94
C GLY A 76 -3.53 -11.44 10.51
N TYR A 77 -4.03 -10.78 9.45
CA TYR A 77 -3.90 -11.36 8.10
C TYR A 77 -3.53 -10.44 6.91
N VAL A 78 -3.55 -9.11 7.01
CA VAL A 78 -3.02 -8.21 5.93
C VAL A 78 -2.41 -6.94 6.52
N ASP A 79 -1.34 -6.43 5.90
CA ASP A 79 -0.76 -5.13 6.28
C ASP A 79 -1.76 -3.97 6.13
N ILE A 80 -2.41 -3.83 4.97
CA ILE A 80 -3.35 -2.73 4.72
C ILE A 80 -4.50 -3.17 3.80
N PHE A 81 -5.74 -2.98 4.26
CA PHE A 81 -6.92 -2.95 3.41
C PHE A 81 -7.40 -1.50 3.21
N LEU A 82 -7.47 -1.05 1.96
CA LEU A 82 -8.02 0.25 1.59
C LEU A 82 -9.52 0.09 1.34
N CYS A 83 -10.29 0.23 2.43
CA CYS A 83 -11.75 0.17 2.42
C CYS A 83 -12.31 1.44 1.74
N PRO A 84 -13.10 1.34 0.67
CA PRO A 84 -13.60 2.49 -0.07
C PRO A 84 -14.66 3.25 0.74
N LEU A 85 -14.62 4.58 0.73
CA LEU A 85 -15.60 5.43 1.41
C LEU A 85 -16.79 5.78 0.49
N LEU A 86 -17.58 4.77 0.11
CA LEU A 86 -18.67 4.91 -0.87
C LEU A 86 -19.80 5.86 -0.43
N ASP A 87 -20.04 6.01 0.88
CA ASP A 87 -21.03 6.96 1.43
C ASP A 87 -20.69 8.42 1.10
N ILE A 88 -19.39 8.72 0.94
CA ILE A 88 -18.88 10.05 0.63
C ILE A 88 -18.58 10.17 -0.88
N TYR A 89 -18.09 9.09 -1.48
CA TYR A 89 -17.61 9.05 -2.86
C TYR A 89 -18.27 7.89 -3.65
N SER A 90 -19.57 8.01 -3.90
CA SER A 90 -20.40 6.96 -4.51
C SER A 90 -19.97 6.49 -5.91
N GLY A 91 -19.15 7.26 -6.63
CA GLY A 91 -18.64 6.90 -7.95
C GLY A 91 -17.34 6.07 -7.96
N MET A 92 -16.78 5.75 -6.78
CA MET A 92 -15.54 4.96 -6.70
C MET A 92 -15.76 3.53 -7.19
N LYS A 93 -14.72 2.96 -7.81
CA LYS A 93 -14.81 1.66 -8.48
C LYS A 93 -13.87 0.61 -7.94
N HIS A 94 -12.92 0.99 -7.08
CA HIS A 94 -11.79 0.14 -6.73
C HIS A 94 -11.54 0.11 -5.23
N SER A 95 -11.26 -1.07 -4.69
CA SER A 95 -10.76 -1.32 -3.34
C SER A 95 -9.46 -2.12 -3.41
N TYR A 96 -8.66 -2.10 -2.35
CA TYR A 96 -7.32 -2.71 -2.39
C TYR A 96 -6.99 -3.47 -1.12
N ILE A 97 -6.52 -4.70 -1.28
CA ILE A 97 -5.65 -5.38 -0.33
C ILE A 97 -4.22 -5.05 -0.72
N VAL A 98 -3.41 -4.62 0.24
CA VAL A 98 -2.01 -4.28 0.04
C VAL A 98 -1.21 -5.06 1.05
N GLU A 99 -0.50 -6.07 0.56
CA GLU A 99 0.42 -6.87 1.37
C GLU A 99 1.82 -6.30 1.20
N LEU A 100 2.44 -5.93 2.32
CA LEU A 100 3.78 -5.35 2.37
C LEU A 100 4.77 -6.42 2.82
N LYS A 101 5.94 -6.39 2.20
CA LYS A 101 7.07 -7.23 2.59
C LYS A 101 8.34 -6.43 2.61
N TYR A 102 9.28 -6.85 3.46
CA TYR A 102 10.54 -6.17 3.61
C TYR A 102 11.73 -7.15 3.62
N ALA A 103 12.67 -6.90 2.70
CA ALA A 103 14.01 -7.46 2.72
C ALA A 103 15.01 -6.41 3.19
N LYS A 104 16.07 -6.85 3.88
CA LYS A 104 17.21 -5.98 4.24
C LYS A 104 18.07 -5.74 3.00
N TYR A 105 18.81 -4.63 3.00
CA TYR A 105 19.76 -4.30 1.93
C TYR A 105 20.75 -5.42 1.58
N LYS A 106 21.20 -6.15 2.60
CA LYS A 106 22.18 -7.24 2.46
C LYS A 106 21.58 -8.57 2.02
N ASP A 107 20.25 -8.69 2.01
CA ASP A 107 19.61 -9.94 1.64
C ASP A 107 19.77 -10.18 0.12
N PRO A 108 19.88 -11.44 -0.31
CA PRO A 108 19.99 -11.77 -1.73
C PRO A 108 18.70 -11.43 -2.48
N GLU A 109 18.78 -11.27 -3.81
CA GLU A 109 17.57 -11.06 -4.64
C GLU A 109 16.58 -12.22 -4.54
N SER A 110 17.06 -13.45 -4.28
CA SER A 110 16.17 -14.60 -4.04
C SER A 110 15.22 -14.38 -2.86
N ARG A 111 15.64 -13.63 -1.84
CA ARG A 111 14.77 -13.31 -0.70
C ARG A 111 13.63 -12.38 -1.08
N VAL A 112 13.84 -11.48 -2.04
CA VAL A 112 12.78 -10.61 -2.58
C VAL A 112 11.71 -11.46 -3.26
N GLU A 113 12.12 -12.47 -4.03
CA GLU A 113 11.18 -13.39 -4.69
C GLU A 113 10.43 -14.30 -3.70
N GLU A 114 11.10 -14.84 -2.69
CA GLU A 114 10.45 -15.59 -1.62
C GLU A 114 9.37 -14.76 -0.93
N LEU A 115 9.73 -13.53 -0.52
CA LEU A 115 8.80 -12.59 0.11
C LEU A 115 7.63 -12.24 -0.81
N ARG A 116 7.87 -12.05 -2.10
CA ARG A 116 6.82 -11.82 -3.09
C ARG A 116 5.82 -12.98 -3.07
N LEU A 117 6.28 -14.24 -3.17
CA LEU A 117 5.40 -15.42 -3.14
C LEU A 117 4.65 -15.60 -1.80
N GLU A 118 5.31 -15.32 -0.68
CA GLU A 118 4.69 -15.27 0.64
C GLU A 118 3.55 -14.23 0.66
N GLY A 119 3.83 -13.02 0.17
CA GLY A 119 2.85 -11.93 0.11
C GLY A 119 1.64 -12.27 -0.78
N ILE A 120 1.87 -12.93 -1.91
CA ILE A 120 0.78 -13.41 -2.79
C ILE A 120 -0.15 -14.36 -2.05
N THR A 121 0.43 -15.31 -1.32
CA THR A 121 -0.33 -16.30 -0.56
C THR A 121 -1.17 -15.62 0.53
N GLN A 122 -0.60 -14.63 1.23
CA GLN A 122 -1.31 -13.89 2.29
C GLN A 122 -2.42 -13.01 1.73
N ALA A 123 -2.15 -12.25 0.68
CA ALA A 123 -3.16 -11.39 0.04
C ALA A 123 -4.35 -12.20 -0.49
N ASN A 124 -4.10 -13.36 -1.12
CA ASN A 124 -5.17 -14.26 -1.57
C ASN A 124 -5.99 -14.83 -0.39
N ARG A 125 -5.34 -15.24 0.69
CA ARG A 125 -6.03 -15.75 1.88
C ARG A 125 -6.91 -14.67 2.52
N TYR A 126 -6.43 -13.44 2.62
CA TYR A 126 -7.19 -12.36 3.23
C TYR A 126 -8.39 -11.92 2.38
N ALA A 127 -8.26 -11.95 1.05
CA ALA A 127 -9.36 -11.67 0.13
C ALA A 127 -10.57 -12.60 0.34
N GLU A 128 -10.35 -13.80 0.87
CA GLU A 128 -11.41 -14.76 1.15
C GLU A 128 -12.14 -14.54 2.49
N THR A 129 -11.69 -13.60 3.32
CA THR A 129 -12.31 -13.31 4.63
C THR A 129 -13.65 -12.60 4.51
N GLU A 130 -14.55 -12.83 5.48
CA GLU A 130 -15.85 -12.15 5.54
C GLU A 130 -15.70 -10.63 5.67
N THR A 131 -14.68 -10.16 6.40
CA THR A 131 -14.38 -8.73 6.54
C THR A 131 -14.21 -8.05 5.19
N VAL A 132 -13.41 -8.65 4.29
CA VAL A 132 -13.19 -8.10 2.95
C VAL A 132 -14.44 -8.25 2.10
N LYS A 133 -15.04 -9.44 2.07
CA LYS A 133 -16.24 -9.72 1.27
C LYS A 133 -17.39 -8.76 1.59
N ASN A 134 -17.53 -8.36 2.85
CA ASN A 134 -18.56 -7.42 3.28
C ASN A 134 -18.18 -5.95 3.02
N ALA A 135 -16.89 -5.61 2.96
CA ALA A 135 -16.41 -4.23 2.84
C ALA A 135 -16.10 -3.78 1.39
N VAL A 136 -15.91 -4.72 0.46
CA VAL A 136 -15.64 -4.43 -0.95
C VAL A 136 -16.89 -3.87 -1.66
N ASP A 137 -18.09 -4.27 -1.22
CA ASP A 137 -19.38 -3.83 -1.76
C ASP A 137 -19.41 -3.88 -3.31
N ALA A 138 -19.71 -2.76 -3.98
CA ALA A 138 -19.80 -2.67 -5.43
C ALA A 138 -18.45 -2.43 -6.14
N THR A 139 -17.32 -2.40 -5.42
CA THR A 139 -16.00 -2.11 -6.01
C THR A 139 -15.32 -3.37 -6.54
N GLN A 140 -14.45 -3.21 -7.53
CA GLN A 140 -13.47 -4.23 -7.89
C GLN A 140 -12.38 -4.28 -6.82
N LEU A 141 -12.20 -5.45 -6.20
CA LEU A 141 -11.09 -5.70 -5.29
C LEU A 141 -9.82 -6.00 -6.07
N HIS A 142 -8.77 -5.22 -5.78
CA HIS A 142 -7.42 -5.44 -6.29
C HIS A 142 -6.53 -5.96 -5.16
N LYS A 143 -5.68 -6.94 -5.44
CA LYS A 143 -4.70 -7.47 -4.48
C LYS A 143 -3.31 -7.06 -4.94
N ILE A 144 -2.65 -6.21 -4.16
CA ILE A 144 -1.36 -5.63 -4.50
C ILE A 144 -0.31 -6.20 -3.55
N VAL A 145 0.78 -6.72 -4.11
CA VAL A 145 1.97 -7.11 -3.35
C VAL A 145 3.06 -6.07 -3.57
N VAL A 146 3.58 -5.52 -2.48
CA VAL A 146 4.69 -4.57 -2.50
C VAL A 146 5.84 -5.14 -1.68
N VAL A 147 6.97 -5.40 -2.32
CA VAL A 147 8.20 -5.80 -1.63
C VAL A 147 9.17 -4.65 -1.65
N TYR A 148 9.60 -4.24 -0.47
CA TYR A 148 10.70 -3.31 -0.28
C TYR A 148 12.00 -4.07 0.00
N LYS A 149 13.10 -3.58 -0.55
CA LYS A 149 14.46 -3.97 -0.18
C LYS A 149 15.19 -2.73 0.34
N GLY A 150 15.30 -2.61 1.66
CA GLY A 150 15.66 -1.33 2.26
C GLY A 150 14.64 -0.24 1.89
N MET A 151 15.07 0.78 1.16
CA MET A 151 14.21 1.89 0.69
C MET A 151 13.84 1.80 -0.79
N ASP A 152 14.29 0.75 -1.47
CA ASP A 152 13.90 0.46 -2.85
C ASP A 152 12.66 -0.42 -2.86
N MET A 153 11.80 -0.23 -3.86
CA MET A 153 10.57 -1.02 -4.05
C MET A 153 10.71 -1.86 -5.32
N PRO A 154 11.49 -2.96 -5.29
CA PRO A 154 11.70 -3.81 -6.47
C PRO A 154 10.44 -4.48 -6.98
N VAL A 155 9.45 -4.73 -6.11
CA VAL A 155 8.18 -5.36 -6.49
C VAL A 155 7.02 -4.45 -6.12
N CYS A 156 6.14 -4.20 -7.08
CA CYS A 156 4.83 -3.61 -6.91
C CYS A 156 3.97 -4.14 -8.05
N GLU A 157 3.14 -5.13 -7.75
CA GLU A 157 2.35 -5.84 -8.73
C GLU A 157 0.96 -6.19 -8.21
N GLU A 158 0.06 -6.42 -9.15
CA GLU A 158 -1.28 -6.94 -8.89
C GLU A 158 -1.34 -8.43 -9.22
N ILE A 159 -2.12 -9.20 -8.45
CA ILE A 159 -2.23 -10.68 -8.54
C ILE A 159 -3.65 -11.21 -8.63
#